data_AF-A0A2L0UEW8-F1
#
_entry.id   AF-A0A2L0UEW8-F1
#
_cell.length_a   1.000
_cell.length_b   1.000
_cell.length_c   1.000
_cell.angle_alpha   90.00
_cell.angle_beta   90.00
_cell.angle_gamma   90.00
#
_symmetry.space_group_name_H-M   'P 1'
#
loop_
_entity.id
_entity.type
_entity.pdbx_description
1 polymer ?
#
loop_
_entity_poly.entity_id
_entity_poly.type
_entity_poly.pdbx_seq_one_letter_code
_entity_poly.pdbx_strand_id
1 'polypeptide(L)'
;MTRSTGLQQAVRSGTKAASLCAPLPPVQLQHVNDGLALAARGLLESGLGLDGFEVVHEEFEPPAAWSAVLGRSGLQPYPAFLGSGRHGFTVGEVLGPSALVSIDGTDLLFVADLSQLKGRRIRPGAFSTPVPAVQEALF
;
A
#
# COMPACT_ATOMS: atom_id res chain seq x y z
N MET A 1 -16.17 -11.85 -16.36
CA MET A 1 -15.97 -10.38 -16.35
C MET A 1 -14.54 -10.00 -16.01
N THR A 2 -13.95 -10.41 -14.88
CA THR A 2 -12.55 -10.07 -14.52
C THR A 2 -11.49 -11.10 -14.92
N ARG A 3 -11.90 -12.33 -15.22
CA ARG A 3 -11.00 -13.39 -15.71
C ARG A 3 -10.42 -13.09 -17.11
N SER A 4 -11.13 -12.33 -17.94
CA SER A 4 -10.71 -11.97 -19.30
C SER A 4 -9.69 -10.83 -19.34
N THR A 5 -9.64 -9.99 -18.30
CA THR A 5 -8.67 -8.88 -18.17
C THR A 5 -7.53 -9.17 -17.20
N GLY A 6 -7.56 -10.30 -16.49
CA GLY A 6 -6.58 -10.63 -15.44
C GLY A 6 -6.66 -9.74 -14.19
N LEU A 7 -7.63 -8.82 -14.11
CA LEU A 7 -7.80 -7.87 -13.02
C LEU A 7 -8.38 -8.57 -11.78
N GLN A 8 -7.57 -8.80 -10.74
CA GLN A 8 -8.10 -9.27 -9.46
C GLN A 8 -9.04 -8.22 -8.84
N GLN A 9 -10.28 -8.61 -8.56
CA GLN A 9 -11.26 -7.72 -7.91
C GLN A 9 -11.01 -7.50 -6.42
N ALA A 10 -10.07 -8.23 -5.82
CA ALA A 10 -9.76 -8.13 -4.41
C ALA A 10 -8.25 -8.24 -4.18
N VAL A 11 -7.61 -7.11 -3.90
CA VAL A 11 -6.28 -7.12 -3.29
C VAL A 11 -6.46 -7.31 -1.79
N ARG A 12 -5.86 -8.37 -1.23
CA ARG A 12 -5.81 -8.55 0.23
C ARG A 12 -5.08 -7.34 0.82
N SER A 13 -5.68 -6.66 1.80
CA SER A 13 -5.13 -5.42 2.36
C SER A 13 -3.69 -5.55 2.86
N GLY A 14 -3.33 -6.71 3.42
CA GLY A 14 -1.95 -7.00 3.84
C GLY A 14 -0.92 -7.02 2.70
N THR A 15 -1.33 -7.32 1.47
CA THR A 15 -0.44 -7.26 0.30
C THR A 15 -0.05 -5.83 -0.06
N LYS A 16 -0.90 -4.83 0.24
CA LYS A 16 -0.62 -3.41 -0.05
C LYS A 16 0.52 -2.84 0.80
N ALA A 17 0.52 -3.15 2.09
CA ALA A 17 1.59 -2.72 2.99
C ALA A 17 2.94 -3.37 2.60
N ALA A 18 2.92 -4.67 2.30
CA ALA A 18 4.12 -5.39 1.88
C ALA A 18 4.69 -4.85 0.55
N SER A 19 3.84 -4.49 -0.41
CA SER A 19 4.32 -3.95 -1.70
C SER A 19 5.04 -2.60 -1.58
N LEU A 20 4.82 -1.83 -0.50
CA LEU A 20 5.55 -0.59 -0.24
C LEU A 20 6.99 -0.83 0.24
N CYS A 21 7.29 -2.02 0.76
CA CYS A 21 8.65 -2.38 1.18
C CYS A 21 9.54 -2.79 0.01
N ALA A 22 8.93 -3.25 -1.09
CA ALA A 22 9.62 -3.65 -2.32
C ALA A 22 8.78 -3.24 -3.55
N PRO A 23 8.64 -1.92 -3.81
CA PRO A 23 7.84 -1.45 -4.93
C PRO A 23 8.53 -1.80 -6.26
N LEU A 24 7.72 -2.07 -7.29
CA LEU A 24 8.25 -2.10 -8.65
C LEU A 24 8.75 -0.69 -9.04
N PRO A 25 9.74 -0.60 -9.96
CA PRO A 25 10.16 0.67 -10.53
C PRO A 25 8.97 1.47 -11.09
N PRO A 26 8.93 2.81 -10.94
CA PRO A 26 7.82 3.64 -11.38
C PRO A 26 7.43 3.44 -12.85
N VAL A 27 8.42 3.27 -13.74
CA VAL A 27 8.19 3.02 -15.18
C VAL A 27 7.46 1.69 -15.40
N GLN A 28 7.81 0.66 -14.63
CA GLN A 28 7.13 -0.64 -14.73
C GLN A 28 5.70 -0.54 -14.18
N LEU A 29 5.50 0.16 -13.06
CA LEU A 29 4.15 0.40 -12.53
C LEU A 29 3.27 1.15 -13.52
N GLN A 30 3.81 2.20 -14.17
CA GLN A 30 3.10 2.94 -15.20
C GLN A 30 2.70 2.04 -16.37
N HIS A 31 3.64 1.25 -16.90
CA HIS A 31 3.36 0.33 -18.00
C HIS A 31 2.29 -0.70 -17.65
N VAL A 32 2.35 -1.27 -16.44
CA VAL A 32 1.33 -2.21 -15.95
C VAL A 32 -0.04 -1.52 -15.85
N ASN A 33 -0.08 -0.31 -15.29
CA ASN A 33 -1.31 0.46 -15.14
C ASN A 33 -1.93 0.81 -16.50
N ASP A 34 -1.12 1.28 -17.45
CA ASP A 34 -1.57 1.65 -18.80
C ASP A 34 -2.15 0.46 -19.55
N GLY A 35 -1.48 -0.70 -19.48
CA GLY A 35 -1.95 -1.94 -20.08
C GLY A 35 -3.29 -2.40 -19.50
N LEU A 36 -3.44 -2.34 -18.18
CA LEU A 36 -4.69 -2.69 -17.50
C LEU A 36 -5.82 -1.71 -17.81
N ALA A 37 -5.53 -0.40 -17.85
CA ALA A 37 -6.48 0.63 -18.21
C ALA A 37 -6.97 0.44 -19.66
N LEU A 38 -6.05 0.20 -20.61
CA LEU A 38 -6.40 -0.07 -22.00
C LEU A 38 -7.28 -1.31 -22.13
N ALA A 39 -6.92 -2.42 -21.48
CA ALA A 39 -7.71 -3.64 -21.50
C ALA A 39 -9.11 -3.46 -20.90
N ALA A 40 -9.23 -2.69 -19.80
CA ALA A 40 -10.51 -2.39 -19.18
C ALA A 40 -11.40 -1.53 -20.10
N ARG A 41 -10.84 -0.50 -20.74
CA ARG A 41 -11.57 0.34 -21.71
C ARG A 41 -12.05 -0.45 -22.92
N GLY A 42 -11.17 -1.25 -23.53
CA GLY A 42 -11.54 -2.10 -24.67
C GLY A 42 -12.64 -3.11 -24.35
N LEU A 43 -12.66 -3.63 -23.12
CA LEU A 43 -13.75 -4.50 -22.65
C LEU A 43 -15.08 -3.74 -22.55
N LEU A 44 -15.09 -2.52 -22.01
CA LEU A 44 -16.29 -1.69 -21.89
C LEU A 44 -16.84 -1.29 -23.28
N GLU A 45 -15.94 -0.95 -24.20
CA GLU A 45 -16.28 -0.58 -25.59
C GLU A 45 -16.79 -1.76 -26.42
N SER A 46 -16.39 -2.99 -26.11
CA SER A 46 -16.82 -4.20 -26.84
C SER A 46 -18.31 -4.56 -26.72
N GLY A 47 -19.11 -3.71 -26.06
CA GLY A 47 -20.56 -3.84 -26.03
C GLY A 47 -21.04 -4.93 -25.05
N LEU A 48 -20.71 -4.78 -23.77
CA LEU A 48 -21.16 -5.69 -22.70
C LEU A 48 -22.68 -5.64 -22.41
N GLY A 49 -23.47 -4.88 -23.18
CA GLY A 49 -24.88 -4.64 -22.88
C GLY A 49 -25.09 -3.86 -21.58
N LEU A 50 -24.09 -3.07 -21.19
CA LEU A 50 -24.14 -2.13 -20.08
C LEU A 50 -24.47 -0.75 -20.66
N ASP A 51 -25.46 -0.08 -20.10
CA ASP A 51 -25.86 1.28 -20.49
C ASP A 51 -25.62 2.26 -19.33
N GLY A 52 -25.66 3.56 -19.62
CA GLY A 52 -25.61 4.61 -18.61
C GLY A 52 -24.22 4.92 -18.05
N PHE A 53 -23.16 4.58 -18.78
CA PHE A 53 -21.78 4.97 -18.45
C PHE A 53 -21.06 5.54 -19.68
N GLU A 54 -19.96 6.24 -19.43
CA GLU A 54 -19.04 6.75 -20.44
C GLU A 54 -17.63 6.22 -20.15
N VAL A 55 -16.89 5.86 -21.19
CA VAL A 55 -15.49 5.47 -21.07
C VAL A 55 -14.63 6.74 -21.07
N VAL A 56 -13.92 7.00 -19.98
CA VAL A 56 -13.03 8.16 -19.85
C VAL A 56 -11.55 7.77 -19.92
N HIS A 57 -10.76 8.70 -20.44
CA HIS A 57 -9.29 8.62 -20.51
C HIS A 57 -8.58 9.50 -19.47
N GLU A 58 -9.33 9.98 -18.48
CA GLU A 58 -8.79 10.79 -17.39
C GLU A 58 -7.70 10.03 -16.62
N GLU A 59 -6.62 10.73 -16.32
CA GLU A 59 -5.56 10.24 -15.43
C GLU A 59 -5.86 10.66 -14.00
N PHE A 60 -5.58 9.77 -13.05
CA PHE A 60 -5.73 10.08 -11.65
C PHE A 60 -4.54 10.93 -11.19
N GLU A 61 -4.82 12.16 -10.72
CA GLU A 61 -3.84 13.00 -10.05
C GLU A 61 -3.74 12.60 -8.56
N PRO A 62 -2.61 11.98 -8.12
CA PRO A 62 -2.47 11.60 -6.72
C PRO A 62 -2.32 12.84 -5.83
N PRO A 63 -2.93 12.85 -4.62
CA PRO A 63 -2.68 13.88 -3.62
C PRO A 63 -1.19 14.02 -3.33
N ALA A 64 -0.70 15.27 -3.17
CA ALA A 64 0.72 15.54 -2.92
C ALA A 64 1.29 14.77 -1.71
N ALA A 65 0.48 14.52 -0.68
CA ALA A 65 0.88 13.74 0.49
C ALA A 65 1.33 12.30 0.14
N TRP A 66 0.87 11.73 -0.99
CA TRP A 66 1.24 10.38 -1.40
C TRP A 66 2.72 10.28 -1.76
N SER A 67 3.34 11.34 -2.28
CA SER A 67 4.77 11.32 -2.62
C SER A 67 5.65 11.16 -1.38
N ALA A 68 5.18 11.55 -0.20
CA ALA A 68 5.92 11.41 1.05
C ALA A 68 6.09 9.93 1.48
N VAL A 69 5.19 9.05 1.02
CA VAL A 69 5.27 7.60 1.18
C VAL A 69 5.89 6.93 -0.05
N LEU A 70 5.35 7.22 -1.25
CA LEU A 70 5.74 6.55 -2.49
C LEU A 70 7.16 6.91 -2.96
N GLY A 71 7.70 8.05 -2.53
CA GLY A 71 9.07 8.47 -2.82
C GLY A 71 10.13 7.84 -1.90
N ARG A 72 9.74 6.97 -0.96
CA ARG A 72 10.67 6.32 -0.04
C ARG A 72 11.16 4.98 -0.59
N SER A 73 12.43 4.71 -0.36
CA SER A 73 13.07 3.43 -0.62
C SER A 73 13.56 2.79 0.69
N GLY A 74 13.79 1.48 0.68
CA GLY A 74 14.36 0.77 1.84
C GLY A 74 13.41 0.63 3.03
N LEU A 75 12.10 0.89 2.83
CA LEU A 75 11.09 0.72 3.86
C LEU A 75 11.05 -0.73 4.34
N GLN A 76 10.98 -0.93 5.66
CA GLN A 76 10.90 -2.24 6.27
C GLN A 76 9.46 -2.60 6.63
N PRO A 77 9.06 -3.88 6.61
CA PRO A 77 7.78 -4.27 7.18
C PRO A 77 7.80 -4.05 8.69
N TYR A 78 6.69 -3.54 9.25
CA TYR A 78 6.56 -3.42 10.70
C TYR A 78 6.79 -4.79 11.39
N PRO A 79 7.60 -4.87 12.45
CA PRO A 79 8.22 -6.13 12.88
C PRO A 79 7.31 -7.09 13.65
N ALA A 80 6.06 -6.69 13.91
CA ALA A 80 5.12 -7.49 14.69
C ALA A 80 3.70 -7.45 14.10
N PHE A 81 2.90 -8.46 14.40
CA PHE A 81 1.47 -8.44 14.08
C PHE A 81 0.75 -7.37 14.92
N LEU A 82 0.12 -6.40 14.27
CA LEU A 82 -0.45 -5.21 14.91
C LEU A 82 -1.82 -5.45 15.56
N GLY A 83 -2.50 -6.55 15.18
CA GLY A 83 -3.85 -6.87 15.66
C GLY A 83 -3.93 -7.32 17.12
N SER A 84 -2.80 -7.44 17.82
CA SER A 84 -2.73 -7.88 19.22
C SER A 84 -1.44 -7.44 19.89
N GLY A 85 -1.49 -7.19 21.20
CA GLY A 85 -0.29 -6.90 22.01
C GLY A 85 -0.12 -5.41 22.29
N ARG A 86 1.11 -5.02 22.62
CA ARG A 86 1.50 -3.64 22.90
C ARG A 86 2.49 -3.19 21.84
N HIS A 87 2.30 -1.99 21.33
CA HIS A 87 3.09 -1.46 20.23
C HIS A 87 3.46 -0.01 20.52
N GLY A 88 4.73 0.30 20.37
CA GLY A 88 5.28 1.65 20.49
C GLY A 88 5.92 2.05 19.18
N PHE A 89 5.32 3.02 18.51
CA PHE A 89 5.82 3.62 17.28
C PHE A 89 5.19 5.00 17.10
N THR A 90 5.82 5.86 16.31
CA THR A 90 5.27 7.16 15.90
C THR A 90 4.73 7.04 14.48
N VAL A 91 3.49 7.49 14.27
CA VAL A 91 2.89 7.55 12.93
C VAL A 91 3.35 8.81 12.22
N GLY A 92 3.93 8.65 11.04
CA GLY A 92 4.18 9.74 10.10
C GLY A 92 3.03 9.83 9.09
N GLU A 93 3.36 9.54 7.82
CA GLU A 93 2.41 9.63 6.71
C GLU A 93 1.56 8.38 6.55
N VAL A 94 0.34 8.54 6.02
CA VAL A 94 -0.61 7.45 5.80
C VAL A 94 -1.02 7.38 4.33
N LEU A 95 -0.96 6.19 3.75
CA LEU A 95 -1.41 5.88 2.40
C LEU A 95 -2.43 4.74 2.43
N GLY A 96 -3.71 5.09 2.38
CA GLY A 96 -4.79 4.13 2.52
C GLY A 96 -4.72 3.39 3.87
N PRO A 97 -4.73 2.04 3.90
CA PRO A 97 -4.60 1.27 5.14
C PRO A 97 -3.14 1.08 5.61
N SER A 98 -2.16 1.70 4.94
CA SER A 98 -0.74 1.59 5.29
C SER A 98 -0.25 2.87 5.94
N ALA A 99 0.54 2.75 7.00
CA ALA A 99 1.18 3.90 7.66
C ALA A 99 2.70 3.75 7.66
N LEU A 100 3.38 4.85 7.36
CA LEU A 100 4.80 5.01 7.60
C LEU A 100 5.00 5.28 9.09
N VAL A 101 5.82 4.48 9.76
CA VAL A 101 6.04 4.59 11.20
C VAL A 101 7.53 4.53 11.56
N SER A 102 7.92 5.24 12.61
CA SER A 102 9.24 5.13 13.23
C SER A 102 9.13 4.40 14.57
N ILE A 103 10.19 3.67 14.93
CA ILE A 103 10.31 2.97 16.22
C ILE A 103 11.53 3.54 16.94
N ASP A 104 11.38 3.88 18.22
CA ASP A 104 12.49 4.41 19.02
C ASP A 104 13.67 3.43 19.05
N GLY A 105 14.89 3.96 18.88
CA GLY A 105 16.12 3.17 18.87
C GLY A 105 16.62 2.77 17.48
N THR A 106 16.01 3.28 16.40
CA THR A 106 16.51 3.14 15.03
C THR A 106 16.07 4.30 14.14
N ASP A 107 16.87 4.58 13.11
CA ASP A 107 16.54 5.55 12.05
C ASP A 107 15.74 4.90 10.90
N LEU A 108 15.49 3.59 10.98
CA LEU A 108 14.71 2.86 9.98
C LEU A 108 13.23 3.26 10.02
N LEU A 109 12.64 3.32 8.83
CA LEU A 109 11.21 3.54 8.65
C LEU A 109 10.51 2.22 8.32
N PHE A 110 9.36 2.03 8.96
CA PHE A 110 8.56 0.82 8.81
C PHE A 110 7.21 1.11 8.15
N VAL A 111 6.64 0.11 7.50
CA VAL A 111 5.27 0.13 6.98
C VAL A 111 4.39 -0.73 7.88
N ALA A 112 3.45 -0.09 8.57
CA ALA A 112 2.43 -0.75 9.36
C ALA A 112 1.15 -0.96 8.55
N ASP A 113 0.61 -2.18 8.58
CA ASP A 113 -0.70 -2.51 8.01
C ASP A 113 -1.81 -2.22 9.03
N LEU A 114 -2.41 -1.04 8.94
CA LEU A 114 -3.50 -0.62 9.82
C LEU A 114 -4.79 -1.42 9.59
N SER A 115 -4.92 -2.17 8.50
CA SER A 115 -6.11 -3.01 8.28
C SER A 115 -6.25 -4.10 9.34
N GLN A 116 -5.14 -4.49 10.00
CA GLN A 116 -5.12 -5.43 11.12
C GLN A 116 -5.84 -4.90 12.37
N LEU A 117 -5.99 -3.58 12.48
CA LEU A 117 -6.68 -2.92 13.59
C LEU A 117 -8.20 -2.76 13.35
N LYS A 118 -8.70 -3.07 12.15
CA LYS A 118 -10.12 -2.91 11.82
C LYS A 118 -10.99 -3.72 12.80
N GLY A 119 -11.94 -3.04 13.44
CA GLY A 119 -12.84 -3.65 14.43
C GLY A 119 -12.18 -3.97 15.78
N ARG A 120 -10.96 -3.51 16.04
CA ARG A 120 -10.25 -3.67 17.31
C ARG A 120 -10.40 -2.44 18.19
N ARG A 121 -10.42 -2.63 19.51
CA ARG A 121 -10.35 -1.54 20.48
C ARG A 121 -8.89 -1.16 20.72
N ILE A 122 -8.57 0.11 20.51
CA ILE A 122 -7.23 0.66 20.73
C ILE A 122 -7.20 1.40 22.06
N ARG A 123 -6.16 1.18 22.86
CA ARG A 123 -5.88 1.96 24.07
C ARG A 123 -4.52 2.66 23.90
N PRO A 124 -4.48 4.00 23.87
CA PRO A 124 -3.23 4.74 23.93
C PRO A 124 -2.49 4.46 25.24
N GLY A 125 -1.16 4.52 25.21
CA GLY A 125 -0.30 4.33 26.38
C GLY A 125 1.17 4.44 26.01
N ALA A 126 2.03 4.53 27.03
CA ALA A 126 3.48 4.48 26.85
C ALA A 126 3.92 3.03 26.62
N PHE A 127 4.07 2.66 25.35
CA PHE A 127 4.51 1.34 24.92
C PHE A 127 5.78 1.48 24.09
N SER A 128 6.57 0.41 24.04
CA SER A 128 7.74 0.30 23.17
C SER A 128 7.64 -0.96 22.30
N THR A 129 8.25 -0.90 21.13
CA THR A 129 8.42 -2.07 20.26
C THR A 129 9.92 -2.34 20.11
N PRO A 130 10.40 -3.56 20.41
CA PRO A 130 11.79 -3.90 20.19
C PRO A 130 12.16 -3.79 18.71
N VAL A 131 13.25 -3.07 18.42
CA VAL A 131 13.80 -2.99 17.07
C VAL A 131 14.46 -4.33 16.75
N PRO A 132 14.05 -5.04 15.69
CA PRO A 132 14.75 -6.24 15.25
C PRO A 132 16.16 -5.87 14.79
N ALA A 133 17.12 -6.78 14.91
CA ALA A 133 18.42 -6.61 14.27
C ALA A 133 18.22 -6.63 12.74
N VAL A 134 18.01 -5.48 12.14
CA VAL A 134 17.95 -5.33 10.68
C VAL A 134 19.37 -5.12 10.21
N GLN A 135 19.90 -6.09 9.48
CA GLN A 135 21.17 -5.93 8.79
C GLN A 135 20.89 -5.06 7.56
N GLU A 136 21.36 -3.81 7.57
CA GLU A 136 21.42 -3.02 6.34
C GLU A 136 22.19 -3.85 5.31
N ALA A 137 21.57 -4.11 4.15
CA ALA A 137 22.22 -4.85 3.10
C ALA A 137 23.47 -4.07 2.67
N LEU A 138 24.64 -4.60 3.01
CA LEU A 138 25.95 -4.00 2.73
C LEU A 138 26.35 -4.11 1.25
N PHE A 139 25.41 -4.13 0.29
CA PHE A 139 25.74 -4.30 -1.13
C PHE A 139 24.72 -3.63 -2.05
#